data_AF-A0A418W5G1-F1
#
_entry.id   AF-A0A418W5G1-F1
#
_cell.length_a   1.000
_cell.length_b   1.000
_cell.length_c   1.000
_cell.angle_alpha   90.00
_cell.angle_beta   90.00
_cell.angle_gamma   90.00
#
_symmetry.space_group_name_H-M   'P 1'
#
loop_
_entity.id
_entity.type
_entity.pdbx_description
1 polymer ?
#
loop_
_entity_poly.entity_id
_entity_poly.type
_entity_poly.pdbx_seq_one_letter_code
_entity_poly.pdbx_strand_id
1 'polypeptide(L)'
;MLGLGVAGVAGARDLSLSNDDIRSRMIAESIRGYAGNCPCPFSTMRNGRRCGGNSAYSRPGGQKPLCFADDVSPAMIEHYRKTHAQPTAG
;
A
#
# COMPACT_ATOMS: atom_id res chain seq x y z
N MET A 1 -2.63 21.65 -36.61
CA MET A 1 -3.39 20.43 -36.30
C MET A 1 -3.44 20.29 -34.78
N LEU A 2 -4.54 20.73 -34.16
CA LEU A 2 -4.77 20.62 -32.72
C LEU A 2 -5.10 19.16 -32.36
N GLY A 3 -4.36 18.56 -31.43
CA GLY A 3 -4.71 17.27 -30.82
C GLY A 3 -4.82 17.43 -29.31
N LEU A 4 -6.03 17.73 -28.81
CA LEU A 4 -6.40 17.65 -27.39
C LEU A 4 -6.64 16.18 -27.05
N GLY A 5 -5.68 15.54 -26.38
CA GLY A 5 -5.87 14.21 -25.79
C GLY A 5 -6.20 14.34 -24.31
N VAL A 6 -7.47 14.17 -23.94
CA VAL A 6 -7.90 14.07 -22.54
C VAL A 6 -7.75 12.62 -22.10
N ALA A 7 -6.84 12.32 -21.19
CA ALA A 7 -6.66 10.98 -20.64
C ALA A 7 -6.67 11.01 -19.11
N GLY A 8 -7.67 10.34 -18.52
CA GLY A 8 -7.55 9.68 -17.20
C GLY A 8 -8.34 10.28 -16.04
N VAL A 9 -9.60 9.87 -15.87
CA VAL A 9 -10.27 9.89 -14.54
C VAL A 9 -10.33 8.46 -13.98
N ALA A 10 -9.23 8.01 -13.38
CA ALA A 10 -9.20 6.79 -12.58
C ALA A 10 -9.27 7.18 -11.09
N GLY A 11 -10.47 7.22 -10.51
CA GLY A 11 -10.60 7.56 -9.09
C GLY A 11 -12.02 7.50 -8.52
N ALA A 12 -12.81 6.47 -8.81
CA ALA A 12 -14.14 6.34 -8.21
C ALA A 12 -14.34 5.03 -7.41
N ARG A 13 -13.24 4.41 -6.96
CA ARG A 13 -13.26 3.04 -6.42
C ARG A 13 -12.99 2.94 -4.93
N ASP A 14 -12.62 4.04 -4.27
CA ASP A 14 -12.05 3.99 -2.91
C ASP A 14 -13.09 4.12 -1.79
N LEU A 15 -14.24 4.73 -2.07
CA LEU A 15 -15.30 4.91 -1.06
C LEU A 15 -16.06 3.63 -0.68
N SER A 16 -16.12 2.65 -1.59
CA SER A 16 -16.85 1.38 -1.37
C SER A 16 -15.97 0.26 -0.81
N LEU A 17 -14.74 0.58 -0.39
CA LEU A 17 -13.80 -0.44 0.04
C LEU A 17 -14.11 -0.99 1.42
N SER A 18 -14.02 -2.32 1.53
CA SER A 18 -14.00 -2.98 2.84
C SER A 18 -12.74 -2.57 3.61
N ASN A 19 -12.78 -2.76 4.94
CA ASN A 19 -11.59 -2.54 5.76
C ASN A 19 -10.41 -3.40 5.25
N ASP A 20 -10.65 -4.62 4.81
CA ASP A 20 -9.60 -5.52 4.33
C ASP A 20 -9.00 -5.08 3.00
N ASP A 21 -9.81 -4.50 2.10
CA ASP A 21 -9.31 -3.88 0.87
C ASP A 21 -8.42 -2.68 1.19
N ILE A 22 -8.84 -1.83 2.13
CA ILE A 22 -8.05 -0.67 2.57
C ILE A 22 -6.73 -1.12 3.18
N ARG A 23 -6.74 -2.11 4.09
CA ARG A 23 -5.52 -2.71 4.65
C ARG A 23 -4.59 -3.20 3.55
N SER A 24 -5.13 -3.95 2.59
CA SER A 24 -4.37 -4.51 1.47
C SER A 24 -3.74 -3.41 0.61
N ARG A 25 -4.46 -2.31 0.34
CA ARG A 25 -3.94 -1.15 -0.40
C ARG A 25 -2.82 -0.46 0.37
N MET A 26 -3.01 -0.17 1.65
CA MET A 26 -2.00 0.46 2.50
C MET A 26 -0.71 -0.37 2.60
N ILE A 27 -0.84 -1.69 2.76
CA ILE A 27 0.30 -2.63 2.76
C ILE A 27 1.00 -2.60 1.38
N ALA A 28 0.24 -2.66 0.28
CA ALA A 28 0.80 -2.62 -1.06
C ALA A 28 1.52 -1.28 -1.35
N GLU A 29 0.98 -0.16 -0.89
CA GLU A 29 1.61 1.16 -0.96
C GLU A 29 2.90 1.22 -0.15
N SER A 30 2.88 0.74 1.10
CA SER A 30 4.07 0.69 1.94
C SER A 30 5.18 -0.16 1.34
N ILE A 31 4.84 -1.30 0.73
CA ILE A 31 5.81 -2.18 0.07
C ILE A 31 6.36 -1.53 -1.19
N ARG A 32 5.50 -0.92 -2.03
CA ARG A 32 5.93 -0.22 -3.26
C ARG A 32 6.80 1.00 -2.97
N GLY A 33 6.55 1.69 -1.86
CA GLY A 33 7.34 2.84 -1.43
C GLY A 33 8.70 2.51 -0.82
N TYR A 34 8.95 1.23 -0.50
CA TYR A 34 10.22 0.82 0.10
C TYR A 34 11.35 0.75 -0.94
N ALA A 35 12.36 1.60 -0.79
CA ALA A 35 13.55 1.56 -1.62
C ALA A 35 14.47 0.41 -1.18
N GLY A 36 14.49 -0.67 -1.97
CA GLY A 36 15.44 -1.76 -1.80
C GLY A 36 14.81 -3.15 -1.82
N ASN A 37 15.62 -4.14 -1.46
CA ASN A 37 15.17 -5.53 -1.39
C ASN A 37 14.70 -5.88 0.04
N CYS A 38 13.78 -6.83 0.14
CA CYS A 38 13.28 -7.35 1.41
C CYS A 38 12.61 -6.32 2.35
N PRO A 39 11.55 -5.61 1.91
CA PRO A 39 10.72 -4.83 2.83
C PRO A 39 10.08 -5.72 3.91
N CYS A 40 9.46 -6.82 3.49
CA CYS A 40 8.67 -7.69 4.35
C CYS A 40 9.25 -9.11 4.49
N PRO A 41 8.90 -9.85 5.57
CA PRO A 41 9.46 -11.19 5.80
C PRO A 41 9.07 -12.20 4.71
N PHE A 42 7.89 -12.01 4.11
CA PHE A 42 7.39 -12.83 3.02
C PHE A 42 7.88 -12.40 1.63
N SER A 43 8.56 -11.24 1.51
CA SER A 43 9.16 -10.85 0.24
C SER A 43 10.22 -11.86 -0.20
N THR A 44 10.52 -11.88 -1.50
CA THR A 44 11.45 -12.82 -2.11
C THR A 44 12.66 -12.08 -2.68
N MET A 45 13.85 -12.61 -2.40
CA MET A 45 15.10 -12.13 -2.95
C MET A 45 15.25 -12.53 -4.43
N ARG A 46 16.21 -11.93 -5.15
CA ARG A 46 16.48 -12.26 -6.56
C ARG A 46 16.83 -13.73 -6.81
N ASN A 47 17.33 -14.43 -5.79
CA ASN A 47 17.66 -15.86 -5.86
C ASN A 47 16.48 -16.79 -5.45
N GLY A 48 15.26 -16.25 -5.31
CA GLY A 48 14.07 -17.03 -4.97
C GLY A 48 13.89 -17.34 -3.47
N ARG A 49 14.84 -16.98 -2.60
CA ARG A 49 14.72 -17.21 -1.15
C ARG A 49 13.81 -16.17 -0.51
N ARG A 50 13.05 -16.57 0.52
CA ARG A 50 12.28 -15.64 1.35
C ARG A 50 13.23 -14.76 2.18
N CYS A 51 12.85 -13.51 2.38
CA CYS A 51 13.61 -12.54 3.17
C CYS A 51 13.68 -12.91 4.65
N GLY A 52 12.55 -13.38 5.22
CA GLY A 52 12.46 -13.83 6.61
C GLY A 52 12.97 -12.78 7.59
N GLY A 53 13.82 -13.22 8.53
CA GLY A 53 14.42 -12.36 9.55
C GLY A 53 15.33 -11.25 9.01
N ASN A 54 15.81 -11.37 7.77
CA ASN A 54 16.61 -10.33 7.13
C ASN A 54 15.76 -9.21 6.51
N SER A 55 14.43 -9.26 6.58
CA SER A 55 13.57 -8.18 6.08
C SER A 55 13.73 -6.89 6.88
N ALA A 56 13.39 -5.75 6.29
CA ALA A 56 13.40 -4.47 7.00
C ALA A 56 12.49 -4.53 8.22
N TYR A 57 11.28 -5.07 8.03
CA TYR A 57 10.31 -5.31 9.08
C TYR A 57 10.87 -6.09 10.29
N SER A 58 11.60 -7.19 10.04
CA SER A 58 12.06 -8.09 11.11
C SER A 58 13.42 -7.75 11.69
N ARG A 59 14.33 -7.14 10.93
CA ARG A 59 15.73 -6.96 11.36
C ARG A 59 15.83 -5.87 12.45
N PRO A 60 16.72 -6.03 13.45
CA PRO A 60 17.01 -4.97 14.42
C PRO A 60 17.45 -3.67 13.74
N GLY A 61 16.86 -2.54 14.14
CA GLY A 61 17.16 -1.24 13.53
C GLY A 61 16.68 -1.06 12.08
N GLY A 62 15.91 -2.01 11.54
CA GLY A 62 15.32 -1.90 10.20
C GLY A 62 14.20 -0.87 10.13
N GLN A 63 13.90 -0.42 8.92
CA GLN A 63 12.67 0.32 8.66
C GLN A 63 11.46 -0.59 8.90
N LYS A 64 10.34 -0.02 9.34
CA LYS A 64 9.12 -0.76 9.66
C LYS A 64 8.02 -0.48 8.63
N PRO A 65 8.12 -1.01 7.40
CA PRO A 65 7.00 -0.92 6.45
C PRO A 65 5.79 -1.70 6.99
N LEU A 66 4.60 -1.36 6.50
CA LEU A 66 3.39 -2.16 6.73
C LEU A 66 3.52 -3.45 5.92
N CYS A 67 3.39 -4.60 6.60
CA CYS A 67 3.54 -5.92 5.98
C CYS A 67 2.33 -6.81 6.23
N PHE A 68 1.64 -6.63 7.36
CA PHE A 68 0.52 -7.48 7.78
C PHE A 68 -0.73 -6.64 8.08
N ALA A 69 -1.90 -7.30 8.05
CA ALA A 69 -3.17 -6.64 8.36
C ALA A 69 -3.18 -6.03 9.77
N ASP A 70 -2.51 -6.68 10.72
CA ASP A 70 -2.40 -6.22 12.12
C ASP A 70 -1.51 -4.98 12.28
N ASP A 71 -0.65 -4.68 11.30
CA ASP A 71 0.08 -3.42 11.27
C ASP A 71 -0.86 -2.24 10.99
N VAL A 72 -2.06 -2.51 10.45
CA VAL A 72 -3.02 -1.50 10.01
C VAL A 72 -4.14 -1.31 11.05
N SER A 73 -4.01 -0.23 11.84
CA SER A 73 -5.00 0.14 12.85
C SER A 73 -6.31 0.69 12.25
N PRO A 74 -7.44 0.59 12.97
CA PRO A 74 -8.70 1.20 12.55
C PRO A 74 -8.61 2.71 12.27
N ALA A 75 -7.79 3.43 13.04
CA ALA A 75 -7.58 4.87 12.86
C ALA A 75 -6.90 5.18 11.51
N MET A 76 -5.97 4.34 11.07
CA MET A 76 -5.35 4.49 9.75
C MET A 76 -6.32 4.21 8.61
N ILE A 77 -7.21 3.22 8.77
CA ILE A 77 -8.28 2.93 7.80
C ILE A 77 -9.22 4.13 7.66
N GLU A 78 -9.63 4.71 8.78
CA GLU A 78 -10.50 5.89 8.78
C GLU A 78 -9.82 7.10 8.14
N HIS A 79 -8.53 7.31 8.41
CA HIS A 79 -7.75 8.35 7.76
C HIS A 79 -7.69 8.13 6.24
N TYR A 80 -7.38 6.90 5.80
CA TYR A 80 -7.36 6.54 4.38
C TYR A 80 -8.69 6.84 3.70
N ARG A 81 -9.82 6.48 4.33
CA ARG A 81 -11.15 6.82 3.78
C ARG A 81 -11.32 8.33 3.58
N LYS A 82 -10.88 9.16 4.52
CA LYS A 82 -11.02 10.62 4.41
C LYS A 82 -10.15 11.22 3.32
N THR A 83 -8.93 10.73 3.14
CA THR A 83 -7.98 11.29 2.16
C THR A 83 -8.20 10.75 0.75
N HIS A 84 -8.81 9.57 0.62
CA HIS A 84 -9.10 8.92 -0.67
C HIS A 84 -10.60 8.91 -1.02
N ALA A 85 -11.44 9.53 -0.20
CA ALA A 85 -12.84 9.81 -0.51
C ALA A 85 -12.93 10.83 -1.65
N GLN A 86 -13.22 10.36 -2.86
CA GLN A 86 -13.59 11.24 -3.96
C GLN A 86 -15.03 11.71 -3.74
N PRO A 87 -15.36 13.00 -3.85
CA PRO A 87 -16.72 13.47 -3.66
C PRO A 87 -17.65 12.72 -4.63
N THR A 88 -18.58 11.95 -4.07
CA THR A 88 -19.70 11.42 -4.85
C THR A 88 -20.48 12.61 -5.37
N ALA A 89 -20.42 12.84 -6.69
CA ALA A 89 -21.36 13.71 -7.37
C ALA A 89 -22.77 13.19 -7.04
N GLY A 90 -23.57 14.05 -6.40
CA GLY A 90 -24.98 13.81 -6.14
C GLY A 90 -25.82 13.81 -7.42
#